data_AF-A0A5D0I7X6-F1
#
_entry.id   AF-A0A5D0I7X6-F1
#
_cell.length_a   1.000
_cell.length_b   1.000
_cell.length_c   1.000
_cell.angle_alpha   90.00
_cell.angle_beta   90.00
_cell.angle_gamma   90.00
#
_symmetry.space_group_name_H-M   'P 1'
#
loop_
_entity.id
_entity.type
_entity.pdbx_description
1 polymer ?
#
loop_
_entity_poly.entity_id
_entity_poly.type
_entity_poly.pdbx_seq_one_letter_code
_entity_poly.pdbx_strand_id
1 'polypeptide(L)' 'VPMLYQDMERTDTPFWSYFCQISDSTTSYGSYSGAVPNEKITWGKLDIDTPKFIIESDATIVAPLIFAYLLGM' A
#
# COMPACT_ATOMS: atom_id res chain seq x y z
N VAL A 1 -1.22 7.61 9.09
CA VAL A 1 -2.66 7.36 8.75
C VAL A 1 -3.35 8.70 8.58
N PRO A 2 -4.00 9.00 7.44
CA PRO A 2 -4.41 10.36 7.07
C PRO A 2 -5.34 11.00 8.09
N MET A 3 -6.34 10.25 8.57
CA MET A 3 -7.29 10.76 9.57
C MET A 3 -6.62 11.20 10.88
N LEU A 4 -5.66 10.42 11.39
CA LEU A 4 -4.96 10.77 12.62
C LEU A 4 -4.06 12.01 12.45
N TYR A 5 -3.36 12.11 11.32
CA TYR A 5 -2.42 13.20 11.07
C TYR A 5 -3.12 14.50 10.64
N GLN A 6 -4.08 14.42 9.71
CA GLN A 6 -4.74 15.56 9.07
C GLN A 6 -6.00 16.00 9.83
N ASP A 7 -6.90 15.06 10.15
CA ASP A 7 -8.20 15.40 10.76
C ASP A 7 -8.08 15.59 12.28
N MET A 8 -7.27 14.76 12.95
CA MET A 8 -7.05 14.82 14.40
C MET A 8 -5.78 15.59 14.80
N GLU A 9 -5.06 16.16 13.83
CA GLU A 9 -3.84 16.96 14.04
C GLU A 9 -2.76 16.28 14.90
N ARG A 10 -2.72 14.94 14.93
CA ARG A 10 -1.69 14.17 15.63
C ARG A 10 -0.45 14.07 14.76
N THR A 11 0.37 15.12 14.76
CA THR A 11 1.56 15.27 13.91
C THR A 11 2.62 14.19 14.11
N ASP A 12 2.65 13.55 15.29
CA ASP A 12 3.59 12.46 15.60
C ASP A 12 3.11 11.08 15.10
N THR A 13 2.00 11.03 14.36
CA THR A 13 1.47 9.78 13.81
C THR A 13 2.43 9.23 12.73
N PRO A 14 2.95 8.00 12.89
CA PRO A 14 3.85 7.42 11.90
C PRO A 14 3.13 7.11 10.57
N PHE A 15 3.90 7.16 9.49
CA PHE A 15 3.51 6.56 8.21
C PHE A 15 3.52 5.04 8.30
N TRP A 16 2.84 4.37 7.36
CA TRP A 16 3.00 2.94 7.21
C TRP A 16 4.45 2.64 6.81
N SER A 17 5.07 1.67 7.48
CA SER A 17 6.49 1.33 7.28
C SER A 17 6.74 0.46 6.04
N TYR A 18 5.69 -0.13 5.46
CA TYR A 18 5.78 -1.01 4.30
C TYR A 18 4.45 -0.99 3.52
N PHE A 19 4.56 -1.10 2.20
CA PHE A 19 3.40 -1.26 1.33
C PHE A 19 3.64 -2.35 0.29
N CYS A 20 2.71 -3.30 0.19
CA CYS A 20 2.62 -4.23 -0.93
C CYS A 20 1.15 -4.37 -1.33
N GLN A 21 0.89 -4.27 -2.63
CA GLN A 21 -0.42 -4.51 -3.20
C GLN A 21 -0.31 -5.62 -4.24
N ILE A 22 -1.17 -6.63 -4.12
CA ILE A 22 -1.43 -7.60 -5.19
C ILE A 22 -2.70 -7.15 -5.87
N SER A 23 -2.64 -6.94 -7.17
CA SER A 23 -3.73 -6.34 -7.94
C SER A 23 -3.60 -6.74 -9.39
N ASP A 24 -4.71 -6.89 -10.10
CA ASP A 24 -4.78 -6.98 -11.56
C ASP A 24 -5.31 -5.68 -12.19
N SER A 25 -5.61 -4.68 -11.35
CA SER A 25 -6.18 -3.40 -11.75
C SER A 25 -5.11 -2.48 -12.34
N THR A 26 -5.37 -1.97 -13.54
CA THR A 26 -4.54 -0.92 -14.14
C THR A 26 -4.96 0.47 -13.63
N THR A 27 -4.00 1.40 -13.60
CA THR A 27 -4.28 2.81 -13.30
C THR A 27 -5.19 3.38 -14.38
N SER A 28 -6.47 3.57 -14.05
CA SER A 28 -7.48 4.01 -15.00
C SER A 28 -8.37 5.08 -14.37
N TYR A 29 -8.56 6.20 -15.06
CA TYR A 29 -9.46 7.33 -14.71
C TYR A 29 -9.44 7.76 -13.23
N GLY A 30 -8.29 7.74 -12.55
CA GLY A 30 -8.20 8.12 -11.13
C GLY A 30 -8.81 7.10 -10.17
N SER A 31 -8.87 5.82 -10.57
CA SER A 31 -9.32 4.72 -9.72
C SER A 31 -8.48 4.64 -8.45
N TYR A 32 -9.15 4.66 -7.30
CA TYR A 32 -8.50 4.48 -6.01
C TYR A 32 -7.89 3.07 -5.86
N SER A 33 -8.52 2.05 -6.45
CA SER A 33 -8.06 0.66 -6.39
C SER A 33 -6.77 0.45 -7.18
N GLY A 34 -6.64 1.13 -8.33
CA GLY A 34 -5.43 1.11 -9.17
C GLY A 34 -4.44 2.25 -8.87
N ALA A 35 -4.65 3.01 -7.80
CA ALA A 35 -3.82 4.17 -7.48
C ALA A 35 -2.38 3.74 -7.17
N VAL A 36 -1.43 4.30 -7.92
CA VAL A 36 -0.01 4.01 -7.78
C VAL A 36 0.52 4.40 -6.39
N PRO A 37 1.60 3.76 -5.90
CA PRO A 37 2.04 3.95 -4.52
C PRO A 37 2.46 5.39 -4.22
N ASN A 38 2.95 6.13 -5.22
CA ASN A 38 3.32 7.54 -5.07
C ASN A 38 2.12 8.45 -4.74
N GLU A 39 0.92 8.11 -5.21
CA GLU A 39 -0.30 8.83 -4.82
C GLU A 39 -0.61 8.66 -3.33
N LYS A 40 -0.21 7.53 -2.73
CA LYS A 40 -0.38 7.28 -1.30
C LYS A 40 0.59 8.09 -0.43
N ILE A 41 1.66 8.62 -1.01
CA ILE A 41 2.58 9.56 -0.32
C ILE A 41 1.89 10.91 -0.15
N THR A 42 1.25 11.45 -1.20
CA THR A 42 0.58 12.75 -1.14
C THR A 42 -0.59 12.75 -0.15
N TRP A 43 -1.18 11.58 0.10
CA TRP A 43 -2.23 11.40 1.11
C TRP A 43 -1.69 11.26 2.55
N GLY A 44 -0.37 11.27 2.77
CA GLY A 44 0.21 11.06 4.10
C GLY A 44 0.02 9.63 4.64
N LYS A 45 -0.03 8.62 3.75
CA LYS A 45 -0.06 7.20 4.12
C LYS A 45 1.35 6.61 4.18
N LEU A 46 2.19 6.95 3.21
CA LEU A 46 3.56 6.45 3.07
C LEU A 46 4.55 7.60 3.09
N ASP A 47 5.77 7.33 3.52
CA ASP A 47 6.91 8.21 3.32
C ASP A 47 7.53 7.99 1.92
N ILE A 48 8.33 8.94 1.45
CA ILE A 48 9.07 8.85 0.18
C ILE A 48 9.98 7.62 0.15
N ASP A 49 10.60 7.31 1.29
CA ASP A 49 11.54 6.20 1.47
C ASP A 49 10.87 4.89 1.91
N THR A 50 9.55 4.90 2.14
CA THR A 50 8.83 3.67 2.52
C THR A 50 8.95 2.62 1.39
N PRO A 51 9.41 1.39 1.69
CA PRO A 51 9.42 0.30 0.72
C PRO A 51 8.01 0.01 0.22
N LYS A 52 7.83 0.06 -1.10
CA LYS A 52 6.53 -0.01 -1.76
C LYS A 52 6.60 -0.85 -3.03
N PHE A 53 5.77 -1.87 -3.11
CA PHE A 53 5.74 -2.84 -4.22
C PHE A 53 4.32 -3.06 -4.72
N ILE A 54 4.18 -3.28 -6.02
CA ILE A 54 2.94 -3.78 -6.63
C ILE A 54 3.27 -5.08 -7.37
N ILE A 55 2.43 -6.09 -7.16
CA ILE A 55 2.46 -7.35 -7.89
C ILE A 55 1.21 -7.39 -8.76
N GLU A 56 1.42 -7.27 -10.07
CA GLU A 56 0.35 -7.29 -11.07
C GLU A 56 -0.11 -8.74 -11.32
N SER A 57 -1.02 -9.25 -10.48
CA SER A 57 -1.51 -10.64 -10.53
C SER A 57 -2.75 -10.86 -9.66
N ASP A 58 -3.35 -12.05 -9.76
CA ASP A 58 -4.44 -12.51 -8.91
C ASP A 58 -3.94 -12.86 -7.50
N ALA A 59 -4.60 -12.32 -6.48
CA ALA A 59 -4.27 -12.55 -5.08
C ALA A 59 -4.37 -14.03 -4.67
N THR A 60 -5.27 -14.81 -5.28
CA THR A 60 -5.43 -16.25 -5.01
C THR A 60 -4.22 -17.08 -5.45
N ILE A 61 -3.40 -16.55 -6.36
CA ILE A 61 -2.13 -17.17 -6.79
C ILE A 61 -0.98 -16.69 -5.92
N VAL A 62 -0.85 -15.36 -5.74
CA VAL A 62 0.35 -14.77 -5.12
C VAL A 62 0.33 -14.85 -3.59
N ALA A 63 -0.80 -14.58 -2.95
CA ALA A 63 -0.85 -14.52 -1.49
C ALA A 63 -0.44 -15.85 -0.83
N PRO A 64 -0.88 -17.04 -1.31
CA PRO A 64 -0.40 -18.31 -0.76
C PRO A 64 1.11 -18.49 -0.84
N LEU A 65 1.75 -18.06 -1.94
CA LEU A 65 3.22 -18.18 -2.11
C LEU A 65 3.97 -17.27 -1.14
N ILE A 66 3.50 -16.04 -0.95
CA ILE A 66 4.08 -15.10 0.02
C ILE A 66 3.95 -15.66 1.44
N PHE A 67 2.77 -16.17 1.80
CA PHE A 67 2.53 -16.73 3.13
C PHE A 67 3.34 -18.00 3.37
N ALA A 68 3.45 -18.89 2.38
CA ALA A 68 4.32 -20.06 2.47
C ALA A 68 5.78 -19.66 2.75
N TYR A 69 6.29 -18.66 2.04
CA TYR A 69 7.67 -18.20 2.20
C TYR A 69 7.92 -17.47 3.53
N LEU A 70 7.02 -16.57 3.94
CA LEU A 70 7.22 -15.72 5.12
C LEU A 70 6.81 -16.40 6.43
N LEU A 71 5.74 -17.21 6.39
CA LEU A 71 5.12 -17.80 7.57
C LEU A 71 5.40 -19.31 7.69
N GLY A 72 6.02 -19.93 6.68
CA GLY A 72 6.30 -21.37 6.66
C GLY A 72 5.03 -22.23 6.54
N MET A 73 4.00 -21.71 5.87
CA MET A 73 2.73 -22.41 5.60
C MET A 73 2.83 -23.40 4.44
#